data_AF-A0A0N0KW47-F1
#
_entry.id   AF-A0A0N0KW47-F1
#
_cell.length_a   1.000
_cell.length_b   1.000
_cell.length_c   1.000
_cell.angle_alpha   90.00
_cell.angle_beta   90.00
_cell.angle_gamma   90.00
#
_symmetry.space_group_name_H-M   'P 1'
#
loop_
_entity.id
_entity.type
_entity.pdbx_description
1 polymer ?
#
loop_
_entity_poly.entity_id
_entity_poly.type
_entity_poly.pdbx_seq_one_letter_code
_entity_poly.pdbx_strand_id
1 'polypeptide(L)'
;MPEAAPRTPWSELARRALTEITPDETIGAEADPVDDEPGVTSVRFATLLPGYPGWHWTVSVAHLDGEEPSVLEAELMPGDGALLAPDWVPWADRLAEMKAQEAHDGDEDDDESEDDDEDSEDDSDDEDEDDSDDEHGSIVHGGDVDGVDIDDLVEDPDDSDADGDSDDDSGPADAPVVPAAHPEADLDDESHDDDWDGEDEDPLSRRRK
;
A
#
# COMPACT_ATOMS: atom_id res chain seq x y z
N MET A 1 -26.01 26.31 21.62
CA MET A 1 -24.56 26.40 21.39
C MET A 1 -24.01 25.10 21.92
N PRO A 2 -23.36 24.24 21.10
CA PRO A 2 -22.66 23.09 21.67
C PRO A 2 -21.62 23.62 22.67
N GLU A 3 -21.61 23.01 23.86
CA GLU A 3 -20.61 23.30 24.89
C GLU A 3 -19.24 22.89 24.33
N ALA A 4 -18.24 23.78 24.43
CA ALA A 4 -16.90 23.46 23.95
C ALA A 4 -16.38 22.28 24.77
N ALA A 5 -15.96 21.21 24.10
CA ALA A 5 -15.39 20.04 24.75
C ALA A 5 -14.23 20.46 25.66
N PRO A 6 -14.07 19.82 26.83
CA PRO A 6 -12.96 20.12 27.73
C PRO A 6 -11.63 19.90 27.00
N ARG A 7 -10.80 20.94 26.95
CA ARG A 7 -9.47 20.85 26.35
C ARG A 7 -8.59 19.95 27.20
N THR A 8 -7.89 19.03 26.56
CA THR A 8 -6.85 18.23 27.22
C THR A 8 -5.65 19.10 27.64
N PRO A 9 -4.87 18.69 28.65
CA PRO A 9 -3.63 19.39 29.00
C PRO A 9 -2.59 19.34 27.86
N TRP A 10 -2.74 18.39 26.93
CA TRP A 10 -1.80 18.14 25.83
C TRP A 10 -2.23 18.75 24.49
N SER A 11 -3.33 19.53 24.43
CA SER A 11 -3.85 20.07 23.15
C SER A 11 -2.84 20.93 22.40
N GLU A 12 -2.02 21.73 23.10
CA GLU A 12 -1.01 22.58 22.47
C GLU A 12 0.13 21.76 21.88
N LEU A 13 0.57 20.72 22.60
CA LEU A 13 1.59 19.79 22.13
C LEU A 13 1.11 19.04 20.88
N ALA A 14 -0.13 18.53 20.92
CA ALA A 14 -0.75 17.82 19.81
C ALA A 14 -0.94 18.72 18.59
N ARG A 15 -1.45 19.95 18.78
CA ARG A 15 -1.63 20.90 17.68
C ARG A 15 -0.30 21.30 17.04
N ARG A 16 0.76 21.47 17.85
CA ARG A 16 2.12 21.72 17.34
C ARG A 16 2.60 20.56 16.46
N ALA A 17 2.44 19.32 16.90
CA ALA A 17 2.85 18.16 16.10
C ALA A 17 2.08 18.08 14.78
N LEU A 18 0.77 18.34 14.78
CA LEU A 18 -0.02 18.38 13.54
C LEU A 18 0.47 19.47 12.58
N THR A 19 0.84 20.64 13.07
CA THR A 19 1.36 21.72 12.20
C THR A 19 2.70 21.41 11.53
N GLU A 20 3.37 20.32 11.92
CA GLU A 20 4.57 19.84 11.22
C GLU A 20 4.22 19.05 9.94
N ILE A 21 3.03 18.46 9.86
CA ILE A 21 2.59 17.59 8.74
C ILE A 21 1.44 18.17 7.91
N THR A 22 0.70 19.14 8.45
CA THR A 22 -0.46 19.73 7.76
C THR A 22 -0.60 21.22 8.08
N PRO A 23 -1.21 22.04 7.18
CA PRO A 23 -1.45 23.44 7.47
C PRO A 23 -2.40 23.64 8.67
N ASP A 24 -2.14 24.64 9.51
CA ASP A 24 -2.94 24.93 10.73
C ASP A 24 -4.44 25.15 10.43
N GLU A 25 -4.76 25.72 9.27
CA GLU A 25 -6.13 25.96 8.81
C GLU A 25 -6.96 24.70 8.59
N THR A 26 -6.29 23.54 8.44
CA THR A 26 -6.92 22.23 8.27
C THR A 26 -7.26 21.56 9.61
N ILE A 27 -6.77 22.12 10.72
CA ILE A 27 -6.95 21.60 12.07
C ILE A 27 -8.11 22.37 12.72
N GLY A 28 -9.24 21.69 12.88
CA GLY A 28 -10.46 22.26 13.42
C GLY A 28 -10.51 22.30 14.96
N ALA A 29 -11.73 22.31 15.48
CA ALA A 29 -11.97 22.31 16.91
C ALA A 29 -11.51 21.00 17.55
N GLU A 30 -11.06 21.09 18.80
CA GLU A 30 -10.74 19.92 19.61
C GLU A 30 -12.01 19.10 19.87
N ALA A 31 -11.90 17.80 19.63
CA ALA A 31 -12.93 16.81 19.86
C ALA A 31 -12.67 16.06 21.17
N ASP A 32 -13.59 15.17 21.55
CA ASP A 32 -13.42 14.37 22.76
C ASP A 32 -12.16 13.50 22.66
N PRO A 33 -11.24 13.60 23.64
CA PRO A 33 -10.06 12.75 23.68
C PRO A 33 -10.44 11.31 23.98
N VAL A 34 -9.54 10.39 23.61
CA VAL A 34 -9.67 8.97 23.92
C VAL A 34 -8.47 8.56 24.76
N ASP A 35 -8.72 7.93 25.91
CA ASP A 35 -7.66 7.30 26.70
C ASP A 35 -7.46 5.88 26.14
N ASP A 36 -6.25 5.60 25.63
CA ASP A 36 -5.92 4.32 24.99
C ASP A 36 -5.37 3.34 26.02
N GLU A 37 -4.13 3.57 26.46
CA GLU A 37 -3.42 2.78 27.46
C GLU A 37 -3.03 3.66 28.66
N PRO A 38 -2.68 3.08 29.82
CA PRO A 38 -2.19 3.85 30.96
C PRO A 38 -0.98 4.72 30.57
N GLY A 39 -1.16 6.04 30.64
CA GLY A 39 -0.13 7.00 30.25
C GLY A 39 -0.08 7.32 28.76
N VAL A 40 -1.09 6.95 27.97
CA VAL A 40 -1.25 7.37 26.57
C VAL A 40 -2.65 7.93 26.35
N THR A 41 -2.74 9.15 25.84
CA THR A 41 -4.01 9.79 25.51
C THR A 41 -3.99 10.27 24.06
N SER A 42 -5.00 9.86 23.30
CA SER A 42 -5.27 10.29 21.93
C SER A 42 -6.02 11.62 21.95
N VAL A 43 -5.29 12.70 21.65
CA VAL A 43 -5.85 14.05 21.51
C VAL A 43 -6.40 14.21 20.10
N ARG A 44 -7.66 14.63 19.97
CA ARG A 44 -8.37 14.63 18.70
C ARG A 44 -8.84 16.02 18.29
N PHE A 45 -8.79 16.32 17.00
CA PHE A 45 -9.31 17.54 16.40
C PHE A 45 -10.15 17.19 15.18
N ALA A 46 -11.28 17.87 14.98
CA ALA A 46 -12.02 17.76 13.72
C ALA A 46 -11.11 18.18 12.55
N THR A 47 -11.16 17.46 11.42
CA THR A 47 -10.47 17.93 10.22
C THR A 47 -11.33 18.95 9.46
N LEU A 48 -10.66 19.92 8.84
CA LEU A 48 -11.26 20.86 7.90
C LEU A 48 -10.84 20.58 6.45
N LEU A 49 -10.18 19.46 6.20
CA LEU A 49 -9.85 19.02 4.84
C LEU A 49 -11.12 18.69 4.07
N PRO A 50 -11.31 19.23 2.84
CA PRO A 50 -12.55 19.06 2.09
C PRO A 50 -12.83 17.61 1.66
N GLY A 51 -11.79 16.79 1.50
CA GLY A 51 -11.90 15.37 1.13
C GLY A 51 -12.18 14.41 2.29
N TYR A 52 -12.14 14.91 3.53
CA TYR A 52 -12.23 14.07 4.73
C TYR A 52 -13.37 14.51 5.67
N PRO A 53 -14.61 14.70 5.17
CA PRO A 53 -15.73 15.10 6.03
C PRO A 53 -15.97 14.04 7.11
N GLY A 54 -16.09 14.46 8.37
CA GLY A 54 -16.31 13.57 9.52
C GLY A 54 -15.05 12.88 10.07
N TRP A 55 -13.88 13.12 9.47
CA TRP A 55 -12.61 12.60 9.98
C TRP A 55 -12.01 13.50 11.07
N HIS A 56 -11.09 12.94 11.83
CA HIS A 56 -10.41 13.62 12.93
C HIS A 56 -8.90 13.44 12.78
N TRP A 57 -8.16 14.52 12.99
CA TRP A 57 -6.75 14.42 13.34
C TRP A 57 -6.65 13.82 14.74
N THR A 58 -5.86 12.78 14.90
CA THR A 58 -5.58 12.13 16.18
C THR A 58 -4.08 12.21 16.44
N VAL A 59 -3.70 12.58 17.65
CA VAL A 59 -2.31 12.60 18.10
C VAL A 59 -2.22 11.81 19.39
N SER A 60 -1.50 10.69 19.35
CA SER A 60 -1.23 9.87 20.52
C SER A 60 -0.12 10.51 21.33
N VAL A 61 -0.42 10.92 22.56
CA VAL A 61 0.53 11.56 23.48
C VAL A 61 0.82 10.63 24.65
N ALA A 62 2.09 10.27 24.82
CA ALA A 62 2.57 9.59 26.01
C ALA A 62 2.79 10.61 27.15
N HIS A 63 2.30 10.29 28.34
CA HIS A 63 2.46 11.06 29.55
C HIS A 63 2.71 10.13 30.75
N LEU A 64 3.87 10.30 31.38
CA LEU A 64 4.29 9.54 32.56
C LEU A 64 4.60 10.50 33.71
N ASP A 65 4.31 10.07 34.93
CA ASP A 65 4.57 10.88 36.13
C ASP A 65 6.06 11.23 36.26
N GLY A 66 6.35 12.53 36.23
CA GLY A 66 7.72 13.06 36.39
C GLY A 66 8.53 13.16 35.10
N GLU A 67 7.96 12.79 33.96
CA GLU A 67 8.58 12.95 32.63
C GLU A 67 7.85 14.02 31.80
N GLU A 68 8.55 14.58 30.81
CA GLU A 68 7.93 15.50 29.85
C GLU A 68 7.10 14.67 28.84
N PRO A 69 5.85 15.06 28.54
CA PRO A 69 5.02 14.35 27.55
C PRO A 69 5.68 14.31 26.18
N SER A 70 5.47 13.21 25.44
CA SER A 70 5.97 13.05 24.08
C SER A 70 4.87 12.65 23.11
N VAL A 71 5.03 13.01 21.84
CA VAL A 71 4.13 12.59 20.77
C VAL A 71 4.64 11.28 20.20
N LEU A 72 3.77 10.28 20.12
CA LEU A 72 4.09 8.98 19.56
C LEU A 72 3.79 8.94 18.06
N GLU A 73 2.61 9.41 17.67
CA GLU A 73 2.15 9.44 16.28
C GLU A 73 1.14 10.56 16.05
N ALA A 74 0.95 10.93 14.79
CA ALA A 74 -0.08 11.83 14.33
C ALA A 74 -0.71 11.27 13.06
N GLU A 75 -2.02 11.07 13.08
CA GLU A 75 -2.76 10.36 12.04
C GLU A 75 -4.11 11.03 11.76
N LEU A 76 -4.70 10.70 10.61
CA LEU A 76 -6.02 11.16 10.21
C LEU A 76 -6.95 9.96 10.19
N MET A 77 -7.89 9.92 11.14
CA MET A 77 -8.75 8.76 11.36
C MET A 77 -10.22 9.07 11.08
N PRO A 78 -10.98 8.15 10.46
CA PRO A 78 -12.41 8.34 10.24
C PRO A 78 -13.15 8.38 11.58
N GLY A 79 -14.02 9.39 11.75
CA GLY A 79 -14.94 9.48 12.88
C GLY A 79 -16.36 9.05 12.52
N ASP A 80 -17.30 9.34 13.42
CA ASP A 80 -18.73 9.14 13.15
C ASP A 80 -19.19 10.01 11.97
N GLY A 81 -19.86 9.38 11.00
CA GLY A 81 -20.29 10.05 9.78
C GLY A 81 -19.18 10.34 8.77
N ALA A 82 -17.99 9.76 8.94
CA ALA A 82 -16.92 9.84 7.95
C ALA A 82 -17.34 9.19 6.63
N LEU A 83 -17.02 9.85 5.51
CA LEU A 83 -17.13 9.21 4.20
C LEU A 83 -16.02 8.17 4.08
N LEU A 84 -16.39 6.90 4.04
CA LEU A 84 -15.47 5.77 3.88
C LEU A 84 -15.35 5.36 2.41
N ALA A 85 -14.22 4.74 2.09
CA ALA A 85 -14.03 4.11 0.80
C ALA A 85 -15.04 2.94 0.62
N PRO A 86 -15.44 2.64 -0.63
CA PRO A 86 -16.20 1.42 -0.92
C PRO A 86 -15.35 0.19 -0.63
N ASP A 87 -16.00 -0.97 -0.58
CA ASP A 87 -15.31 -2.26 -0.50
C ASP A 87 -14.30 -2.43 -1.63
N TRP A 88 -13.16 -3.04 -1.31
CA TRP A 88 -12.15 -3.33 -2.31
C TRP A 88 -12.64 -4.40 -3.28
N VAL A 89 -12.36 -4.19 -4.56
CA VAL A 89 -12.71 -5.11 -5.64
C VAL A 89 -11.41 -5.58 -6.30
N PRO A 90 -11.22 -6.91 -6.50
CA PRO A 90 -10.06 -7.43 -7.20
C PRO A 90 -9.82 -6.78 -8.55
N TRP A 91 -8.54 -6.62 -8.90
CA TRP A 91 -8.17 -5.98 -10.15
C TRP A 91 -8.73 -6.71 -11.38
N ALA A 92 -8.73 -8.05 -11.37
CA ALA A 92 -9.27 -8.85 -12.45
C ALA A 92 -10.77 -8.57 -12.69
N ASP A 93 -11.55 -8.42 -11.62
CA ASP A 93 -12.98 -8.14 -11.70
C ASP A 93 -13.24 -6.73 -12.23
N ARG A 94 -12.48 -5.72 -11.74
CA ARG A 94 -12.55 -4.35 -12.29
C ARG A 94 -12.25 -4.32 -13.78
N LEU A 95 -11.23 -5.07 -14.22
CA LEU A 95 -10.84 -5.13 -15.62
C LEU A 95 -11.89 -5.85 -16.47
N ALA A 96 -12.51 -6.91 -15.93
CA ALA A 96 -13.58 -7.63 -16.61
C ALA A 96 -14.82 -6.75 -16.81
N GLU A 97 -15.23 -6.00 -15.78
CA GLU A 97 -16.34 -5.03 -15.86
C GLU A 97 -16.05 -3.93 -16.89
N MET A 98 -14.84 -3.37 -16.88
CA MET A 98 -14.42 -2.37 -17.86
C MET A 98 -14.50 -2.91 -19.29
N LYS A 99 -13.97 -4.12 -19.56
CA LYS A 99 -14.05 -4.77 -20.88
C LYS A 99 -15.48 -5.09 -21.30
N ALA A 100 -16.34 -5.48 -20.35
CA ALA A 100 -17.74 -5.74 -20.62
C ALA A 100 -18.48 -4.45 -20.98
N GLN A 101 -18.16 -3.33 -20.33
CA GLN A 101 -18.69 -2.01 -20.66
C GLN A 101 -18.25 -1.57 -22.06
N GLU A 102 -16.95 -1.73 -22.39
CA GLU A 102 -16.43 -1.43 -23.74
C GLU A 102 -17.13 -2.23 -24.84
N ALA A 103 -17.42 -3.51 -24.60
CA ALA A 103 -18.14 -4.35 -25.56
C ALA A 103 -19.61 -3.94 -25.71
N HIS A 104 -20.26 -3.50 -24.63
CA HIS A 104 -21.62 -3.00 -24.70
C HIS A 104 -21.71 -1.68 -25.49
N ASP A 105 -20.78 -0.76 -25.24
CA ASP A 105 -20.75 0.53 -25.93
C ASP A 105 -20.34 0.37 -27.42
N GLY A 106 -19.49 -0.61 -27.74
CA GLY A 106 -19.11 -0.92 -29.14
C GLY A 106 -20.20 -1.61 -29.98
N ASP A 107 -21.17 -2.28 -29.37
CA ASP A 107 -22.34 -2.87 -30.05
C ASP A 107 -23.44 -1.80 -30.31
N GLU A 108 -23.45 -0.68 -29.58
CA GLU A 108 -24.42 0.42 -29.77
C GLU A 108 -24.11 1.32 -30.98
N ASP A 109 -22.86 1.33 -31.48
CA ASP A 109 -22.43 2.08 -32.67
C ASP A 109 -22.64 1.31 -34.01
N ASP A 110 -23.07 0.04 -33.97
CA ASP A 110 -23.25 -0.82 -35.16
C ASP A 110 -24.67 -0.74 -35.81
N ASP A 111 -25.56 0.15 -35.34
CA ASP A 111 -26.91 0.36 -35.93
C ASP A 111 -26.98 1.58 -36.88
N GLU A 112 -25.94 2.42 -37.02
CA GLU A 112 -26.01 3.64 -37.85
C GLU A 112 -24.98 3.77 -39.00
N SER A 113 -24.57 2.66 -39.61
CA SER A 113 -23.86 2.70 -40.91
C SER A 113 -24.33 1.64 -41.92
N GLU A 114 -25.57 1.79 -42.39
CA GLU A 114 -25.95 1.35 -43.74
C GLU A 114 -25.79 2.53 -44.72
N ASP A 115 -25.02 2.31 -45.80
CA ASP A 115 -24.73 3.18 -46.95
C ASP A 115 -23.65 4.28 -46.78
N ASP A 116 -22.43 4.02 -47.29
CA ASP A 116 -21.94 4.62 -48.56
C ASP A 116 -20.54 4.04 -48.90
N ASP A 117 -20.51 2.99 -49.74
CA ASP A 117 -19.29 2.47 -50.38
C ASP A 117 -18.99 3.30 -51.65
N GLU A 118 -18.11 4.32 -51.61
CA GLU A 118 -17.47 4.87 -52.84
C GLU A 118 -16.03 5.39 -52.60
N ASP A 119 -15.08 4.46 -52.74
CA ASP A 119 -13.84 4.54 -53.56
C ASP A 119 -12.70 5.55 -53.26
N SER A 120 -11.52 5.12 -53.71
CA SER A 120 -10.33 5.89 -54.12
C SER A 120 -9.19 6.19 -53.12
N GLU A 121 -8.20 5.27 -53.17
CA GLU A 121 -6.76 5.45 -53.47
C GLU A 121 -5.89 6.55 -52.82
N ASP A 122 -4.61 6.14 -52.60
CA ASP A 122 -3.38 6.97 -52.60
C ASP A 122 -3.05 7.74 -51.31
N ASP A 123 -1.83 7.84 -50.80
CA ASP A 123 -0.50 7.61 -51.36
C ASP A 123 0.44 7.22 -50.19
N SER A 124 1.51 6.48 -50.49
CA SER A 124 2.56 6.14 -49.52
C SER A 124 3.55 7.30 -49.47
N ASP A 125 3.72 7.96 -48.33
CA ASP A 125 4.88 8.83 -48.12
C ASP A 125 5.82 8.19 -47.11
N ASP A 126 6.92 7.69 -47.67
CA ASP A 126 8.11 7.19 -47.02
C ASP A 126 9.05 8.38 -46.88
N GLU A 127 9.18 8.92 -45.67
CA GLU A 127 10.19 9.92 -45.33
C GLU A 127 11.02 9.40 -44.15
N ASP A 128 11.97 8.52 -44.47
CA ASP A 128 13.20 8.33 -43.69
C ASP A 128 14.04 9.63 -43.75
N GLU A 129 14.41 10.18 -42.59
CA GLU A 129 15.72 10.78 -42.24
C GLU A 129 15.59 11.80 -41.09
N ASP A 130 16.03 11.46 -39.88
CA ASP A 130 16.97 12.32 -39.14
C ASP A 130 17.78 11.53 -38.11
N ASP A 131 19.10 11.65 -38.27
CA ASP A 131 20.17 11.09 -37.46
C ASP A 131 20.37 12.01 -36.25
N SER A 132 20.25 11.46 -35.04
CA SER A 132 20.76 12.10 -33.84
C SER A 132 21.31 11.03 -32.90
N ASP A 133 22.60 10.77 -33.07
CA ASP A 133 23.48 10.14 -32.09
C ASP A 133 23.59 11.07 -30.87
N ASP A 134 22.90 10.74 -29.77
CA ASP A 134 23.20 11.30 -28.45
C ASP A 134 23.02 10.22 -27.37
N GLU A 135 24.16 9.59 -27.07
CA GLU A 135 24.63 9.29 -25.72
C GLU A 135 23.76 8.37 -24.82
N HIS A 136 24.19 7.10 -24.74
CA HIS A 136 23.80 6.09 -23.74
C HIS A 136 22.29 5.79 -23.65
N GLY A 137 21.85 4.83 -24.48
CA GLY A 137 20.66 4.04 -24.20
C GLY A 137 20.79 3.29 -22.88
N SER A 138 20.41 3.94 -21.78
CA SER A 138 19.68 3.26 -20.73
C SER A 138 18.35 2.86 -21.35
N ILE A 139 18.35 1.66 -21.91
CA ILE A 139 17.15 0.99 -22.38
C ILE A 139 16.17 0.95 -21.20
N VAL A 140 15.16 1.80 -21.26
CA VAL A 140 14.05 1.81 -20.30
C VAL A 140 13.22 0.56 -20.56
N HIS A 141 13.62 -0.54 -19.93
CA HIS A 141 12.75 -1.70 -19.79
C HIS A 141 11.49 -1.24 -19.06
N GLY A 142 10.32 -1.73 -19.46
CA GLY A 142 9.01 -1.31 -18.93
C GLY A 142 8.75 -1.73 -17.47
N GLY A 143 9.66 -1.39 -16.56
CA GLY A 143 9.61 -1.64 -15.13
C GLY A 143 10.25 -0.51 -14.29
N ASP A 144 11.21 0.23 -14.83
CA ASP A 144 11.97 1.23 -14.05
C ASP A 144 11.41 2.64 -14.25
N VAL A 145 10.29 2.94 -13.57
CA VAL A 145 9.71 4.29 -13.52
C VAL A 145 10.11 5.06 -12.25
N ASP A 146 10.66 4.38 -11.24
CA ASP A 146 11.05 4.99 -9.96
C ASP A 146 12.56 4.91 -9.65
N GLY A 147 13.36 4.29 -10.53
CA GLY A 147 14.82 4.24 -10.40
C GLY A 147 15.32 3.32 -9.28
N VAL A 148 14.54 2.29 -8.94
CA VAL A 148 14.94 1.24 -7.99
C VAL A 148 15.33 -0.01 -8.77
N ASP A 149 16.63 -0.23 -8.98
CA ASP A 149 17.16 -1.46 -9.56
C ASP A 149 17.01 -2.61 -8.54
N ILE A 150 15.92 -3.38 -8.63
CA ILE A 150 15.62 -4.49 -7.71
C ILE A 150 16.62 -5.66 -7.90
N ASP A 151 17.28 -5.74 -9.06
CA ASP A 151 18.21 -6.81 -9.41
C ASP A 151 19.64 -6.65 -8.84
N ASP A 152 20.00 -5.47 -8.29
CA ASP A 152 21.36 -5.18 -7.79
C ASP A 152 21.59 -5.63 -6.33
N LEU A 153 20.57 -6.15 -5.64
CA LEU A 153 20.65 -6.52 -4.22
C LEU A 153 21.13 -7.95 -3.94
N VAL A 154 21.62 -8.68 -4.95
CA VAL A 154 22.14 -10.05 -4.77
C VAL A 154 23.68 -10.03 -4.84
N GLU A 155 24.31 -9.48 -3.79
CA GLU A 155 25.76 -9.60 -3.58
C GLU A 155 26.09 -11.03 -3.14
N ASP A 156 26.82 -11.76 -3.99
CA ASP A 156 27.24 -13.15 -3.82
C ASP A 156 28.28 -13.26 -2.67
N PRO A 157 28.01 -14.04 -1.59
CA PRO A 157 28.93 -14.13 -0.45
C PRO A 157 29.94 -15.27 -0.62
N ASP A 158 30.77 -15.26 -1.67
CA ASP A 158 31.89 -16.20 -1.79
C ASP A 158 33.12 -15.57 -2.49
N ASP A 159 33.90 -14.82 -1.71
CA ASP A 159 35.34 -14.69 -1.96
C ASP A 159 36.07 -14.71 -0.61
N SER A 160 36.32 -15.94 -0.14
CA SER A 160 37.15 -16.20 1.04
C SER A 160 38.59 -16.38 0.61
N ASP A 161 39.45 -15.38 0.80
CA ASP A 161 40.90 -15.57 0.88
C ASP A 161 41.59 -14.42 1.63
N ALA A 162 41.85 -14.61 2.93
CA ALA A 162 42.91 -13.91 3.64
C ALA A 162 43.34 -14.68 4.90
N ASP A 163 44.40 -15.48 4.77
CA ASP A 163 45.22 -15.96 5.89
C ASP A 163 45.87 -14.79 6.65
N GLY A 164 45.77 -14.81 7.99
CA GLY A 164 46.42 -13.82 8.85
C GLY A 164 46.34 -14.16 10.33
N ASP A 165 47.25 -15.02 10.78
CA ASP A 165 47.50 -15.41 12.17
C ASP A 165 47.83 -14.22 13.09
N SER A 166 47.20 -14.15 14.26
CA SER A 166 47.68 -13.41 15.44
C SER A 166 46.96 -13.90 16.71
N ASP A 167 47.68 -14.64 17.54
CA ASP A 167 47.34 -14.92 18.94
C ASP A 167 47.04 -13.62 19.72
N ASP A 168 45.93 -13.58 20.48
CA ASP A 168 45.89 -12.84 21.75
C ASP A 168 44.92 -13.49 22.74
N ASP A 169 45.48 -13.84 23.89
CA ASP A 169 44.91 -14.53 25.04
C ASP A 169 44.28 -13.52 26.01
N SER A 170 42.98 -13.64 26.30
CA SER A 170 42.37 -13.20 27.57
C SER A 170 40.93 -13.68 27.72
N GLY A 171 40.68 -14.65 28.61
CA GLY A 171 39.35 -14.87 29.23
C GLY A 171 39.06 -13.85 30.35
N PRO A 172 38.02 -13.99 31.19
CA PRO A 172 37.00 -15.05 31.29
C PRO A 172 35.54 -14.53 31.46
N ALA A 173 34.53 -15.39 31.27
CA ALA A 173 33.38 -15.50 32.19
C ALA A 173 32.39 -16.61 31.76
N ASP A 174 32.13 -17.48 32.72
CA ASP A 174 31.13 -18.53 32.77
C ASP A 174 29.70 -17.98 32.54
N ALA A 175 29.03 -18.45 31.49
CA ALA A 175 27.59 -18.25 31.29
C ALA A 175 26.92 -19.62 31.14
N PRO A 176 25.89 -19.95 31.95
CA PRO A 176 25.24 -21.25 31.90
C PRO A 176 24.40 -21.40 30.64
N VAL A 177 24.59 -22.51 29.94
CA VAL A 177 23.75 -22.94 28.81
C VAL A 177 22.35 -23.27 29.33
N VAL A 178 21.34 -22.55 28.85
CA VAL A 178 19.93 -22.92 29.06
C VAL A 178 19.52 -23.85 27.92
N PRO A 179 19.07 -25.10 28.17
CA PRO A 179 18.51 -25.92 27.12
C PRO A 179 17.13 -25.36 26.74
N ALA A 180 16.96 -25.09 25.45
CA ALA A 180 15.66 -24.82 24.85
C ALA A 180 14.74 -26.03 25.06
N ALA A 181 13.69 -25.84 25.86
CA ALA A 181 12.58 -26.76 25.95
C ALA A 181 11.42 -26.19 25.11
N HIS A 182 11.36 -26.59 23.84
CA HIS A 182 10.13 -26.55 23.07
C HIS A 182 9.30 -27.77 23.47
N PRO A 183 8.07 -27.61 23.99
CA PRO A 183 7.15 -28.74 24.09
C PRO A 183 6.71 -29.14 22.68
N GLU A 184 6.95 -30.40 22.34
CA GLU A 184 6.49 -31.02 21.10
C GLU A 184 4.96 -31.05 21.13
N ALA A 185 4.33 -30.25 20.27
CA ALA A 185 2.94 -30.44 19.90
C ALA A 185 2.95 -31.34 18.67
N ASP A 186 2.45 -32.56 18.83
CA ASP A 186 2.04 -33.45 17.74
C ASP A 186 1.16 -32.67 16.77
N LEU A 187 1.69 -32.39 15.58
CA LEU A 187 0.90 -32.02 14.41
C LEU A 187 0.78 -33.28 13.56
N ASP A 188 -0.42 -33.87 13.59
CA ASP A 188 -0.85 -34.88 12.65
C ASP A 188 -0.69 -34.34 11.20
N ASP A 189 0.25 -34.94 10.49
CA ASP A 189 0.50 -34.82 9.05
C ASP A 189 -0.57 -35.61 8.31
N GLU A 190 -1.72 -34.99 8.00
CA GLU A 190 -2.63 -35.47 6.97
C GLU A 190 -2.22 -34.85 5.63
N SER A 191 -1.46 -35.63 4.86
CA SER A 191 -1.17 -35.40 3.46
C SER A 191 -2.47 -35.23 2.66
N HIS A 192 -2.77 -34.00 2.26
CA HIS A 192 -3.81 -33.72 1.28
C HIS A 192 -3.20 -33.80 -0.12
N ASP A 193 -3.21 -35.01 -0.69
CA ASP A 193 -2.99 -35.23 -2.12
C ASP A 193 -4.17 -34.61 -2.90
N ASP A 194 -3.98 -33.40 -3.41
CA ASP A 194 -4.88 -32.79 -4.41
C ASP A 194 -4.47 -33.31 -5.80
N ASP A 195 -5.05 -34.45 -6.15
CA ASP A 195 -4.99 -35.10 -7.45
C ASP A 195 -5.86 -34.27 -8.43
N TRP A 196 -5.23 -33.33 -9.13
CA TRP A 196 -5.84 -32.55 -10.19
C TRP A 196 -6.14 -33.44 -11.40
N ASP A 197 -7.32 -34.06 -11.42
CA ASP A 197 -7.85 -34.83 -12.56
C ASP A 197 -8.49 -33.87 -13.56
N GLY A 198 -7.72 -33.50 -14.58
CA GLY A 198 -8.17 -32.71 -15.71
C GLY A 198 -9.00 -33.56 -16.67
N GLU A 199 -10.33 -33.47 -16.57
CA GLU A 199 -11.25 -33.87 -17.63
C GLU A 199 -12.18 -32.70 -17.99
N ASP A 200 -11.85 -32.04 -19.11
CA ASP A 200 -12.72 -31.16 -19.89
C ASP A 200 -14.00 -31.90 -20.31
N GLU A 201 -15.16 -31.51 -19.76
CA GLU A 201 -16.46 -31.88 -20.32
C GLU A 201 -17.23 -30.64 -20.82
N ASP A 202 -17.22 -30.49 -22.15
CA ASP A 202 -17.84 -29.46 -22.98
C ASP A 202 -19.39 -29.43 -22.86
N PRO A 203 -20.02 -28.33 -22.40
CA PRO A 203 -21.47 -28.28 -22.23
C PRO A 203 -22.29 -28.08 -23.53
N LEU A 204 -21.68 -28.09 -24.73
CA LEU A 204 -22.41 -27.88 -25.98
C LEU A 204 -23.27 -29.07 -26.47
N SER A 205 -23.36 -30.18 -25.74
CA SER A 205 -24.09 -31.39 -26.21
C SER A 205 -25.57 -31.52 -25.82
N ARG A 206 -26.23 -30.49 -25.28
CA ARG A 206 -27.66 -30.62 -24.88
C ARG A 206 -28.59 -29.59 -25.51
N ARG A 207 -28.60 -29.50 -26.85
CA ARG A 207 -29.75 -28.90 -27.56
C ARG A 207 -29.90 -29.34 -29.01
N ARG A 208 -30.20 -30.62 -29.23
CA ARG A 208 -31.04 -31.04 -30.37
C ARG A 208 -31.94 -32.20 -29.96
N LYS A 209 -33.25 -31.93 -29.94
CA LYS A 209 -34.29 -32.93 -30.15
C LYS A 209 -35.35 -32.32 -31.04
#